data_AF-A0A7X6QLD8-F1
#
_entry.id   AF-A0A7X6QLD8-F1
#
_cell.length_a   1.000
_cell.length_b   1.000
_cell.length_c   1.000
_cell.angle_alpha   90.00
_cell.angle_beta   90.00
_cell.angle_gamma   90.00
#
_symmetry.space_group_name_H-M   'P 1'
#
loop_
_entity.id
_entity.type
_entity.pdbx_description
1 polymer ?
#
loop_
_entity_poly.entity_id
_entity_poly.type
_entity_poly.pdbx_seq_one_letter_code
_entity_poly.pdbx_strand_id
1 'polypeptide(L)'
;MKTNNKLQILTTVLLGILLFNACTLEEYNPSGGPTTDEYFSTPTGYEQLINACYYPLTRSWTGGGEDYVVFMAECGTDLWTCPQGEGWMKEVFYYMGLNGGTAHLNEGWQSSYESINYCNAAIRFAPKAGYTDATERDTKVAEAHFLRAFFNFFIVEQFGGVYLPKVETTTAITDIPRSSVAEFYELIFSDLEFAMAHLPKIQTERG
;
A
#
# COMPACT_ATOMS: atom_id res chain seq x y z
N MET A 1 -60.50 42.18 14.76
CA MET A 1 -59.79 40.95 15.18
C MET A 1 -59.02 40.29 14.02
N LYS A 2 -58.22 41.04 13.23
CA LYS A 2 -57.46 40.52 12.05
C LYS A 2 -55.94 40.77 12.12
N THR A 3 -55.45 41.42 13.17
CA THR A 3 -54.04 41.82 13.33
C THR A 3 -53.16 40.78 14.03
N ASN A 4 -53.74 39.82 14.77
CA ASN A 4 -52.97 38.84 15.54
C ASN A 4 -52.27 37.79 14.64
N ASN A 5 -52.85 37.41 13.51
CA ASN A 5 -52.26 36.40 12.62
C ASN A 5 -51.00 36.92 11.91
N LYS A 6 -50.94 38.23 11.58
CA LYS A 6 -49.75 38.83 10.94
C LYS A 6 -48.57 38.93 11.92
N LEU A 7 -48.85 39.25 13.18
CA LEU A 7 -47.84 39.29 14.23
C LEU A 7 -47.32 37.89 14.57
N GLN A 8 -48.20 36.88 14.61
CA GLN A 8 -47.83 35.48 14.79
C GLN A 8 -46.99 34.94 13.63
N ILE A 9 -47.35 35.24 12.37
CA ILE A 9 -46.54 34.86 11.20
C ILE A 9 -45.15 35.52 11.27
N LEU A 10 -45.08 36.79 11.67
CA LEU A 10 -43.80 37.50 11.80
C LEU A 10 -42.91 36.90 12.89
N THR A 11 -43.47 36.53 14.05
CA THR A 11 -42.71 35.86 15.11
C THR A 11 -42.30 34.43 14.74
N THR A 12 -43.14 33.68 14.02
CA THR A 12 -42.77 32.33 13.54
C THR A 12 -41.66 32.39 12.49
N VAL A 13 -41.68 33.38 11.59
CA VAL A 13 -40.61 33.59 10.61
C VAL A 13 -39.30 34.01 11.29
N LEU A 14 -39.36 34.91 12.29
CA LEU A 14 -38.18 35.35 13.04
C LEU A 14 -37.56 34.20 13.85
N LEU A 15 -38.38 33.33 14.43
CA LEU A 15 -37.93 32.13 15.15
C LEU A 15 -37.35 31.07 14.19
N GLY A 16 -37.88 30.98 12.96
CA GLY A 16 -37.34 30.11 11.91
C GLY A 16 -35.96 30.54 11.40
N ILE A 17 -35.70 31.85 11.28
CA ILE A 17 -34.39 32.39 10.86
C ILE A 17 -33.31 32.13 11.91
N LEU A 18 -33.67 32.09 13.19
CA LEU A 18 -32.74 31.76 14.28
C LEU A 18 -32.30 30.27 14.28
N LEU A 19 -33.08 29.37 13.66
CA LEU A 19 -32.79 27.94 13.60
C LEU A 19 -31.83 27.54 12.46
N PHE A 20 -31.47 28.46 11.56
CA PHE A 20 -30.52 28.21 10.46
C PHE A 20 -29.08 28.67 10.74
N ASN A 21 -28.76 29.09 11.97
CA ASN A 21 -27.37 29.30 12.38
C ASN A 21 -26.76 27.95 12.79
N ALA A 22 -26.52 27.07 11.82
CA ALA A 22 -25.63 25.95 12.01
C ALA A 22 -24.20 26.51 12.09
N CYS A 23 -23.61 26.56 13.29
CA CYS A 23 -22.19 26.79 13.42
C CYS A 23 -21.45 25.69 12.65
N THR A 24 -20.62 26.07 11.69
CA THR A 24 -19.59 25.17 11.16
C THR A 24 -18.60 24.94 12.30
N LEU A 25 -18.68 23.77 12.94
CA LEU A 25 -17.72 23.38 13.97
C LEU A 25 -16.41 23.03 13.26
N GLU A 26 -15.36 23.80 13.52
CA GLU A 26 -14.00 23.39 13.16
C GLU A 26 -13.64 22.17 14.03
N GLU A 27 -13.60 20.99 13.41
CA GLU A 27 -13.15 19.75 14.04
C GLU A 27 -11.63 19.84 14.30
N TYR A 28 -11.27 20.45 15.42
CA TYR A 28 -9.90 20.43 15.94
C TYR A 28 -9.77 19.26 16.93
N ASN A 29 -9.01 18.22 16.57
CA ASN A 29 -8.75 17.07 17.43
C ASN A 29 -7.36 17.20 18.11
N PRO A 30 -7.25 17.81 19.30
CA PRO A 30 -5.98 18.00 20.00
C PRO A 30 -5.28 16.70 20.43
N SER A 31 -6.00 15.56 20.42
CA SER A 31 -5.47 14.23 20.73
C SER A 31 -5.13 13.38 19.50
N GLY A 32 -5.53 13.82 18.30
CA GLY A 32 -5.51 13.00 17.08
C GLY A 32 -4.14 12.84 16.42
N GLY A 33 -3.14 13.62 16.85
CA GLY A 33 -1.89 13.75 16.10
C GLY A 33 -2.12 14.39 14.72
N PRO A 34 -1.06 14.57 13.91
CA PRO A 34 -1.21 14.96 12.52
C PRO A 34 -2.00 13.89 11.76
N THR A 35 -2.81 14.31 10.78
CA THR A 35 -3.42 13.38 9.83
C THR A 35 -2.34 12.59 9.08
N THR A 36 -2.68 11.43 8.51
CA THR A 36 -1.73 10.62 7.72
C THR A 36 -1.06 11.44 6.62
N ASP A 37 -1.85 12.27 5.92
CA ASP A 37 -1.35 13.14 4.86
C ASP A 37 -0.38 14.21 5.38
N GLU A 38 -0.68 14.84 6.52
CA GLU A 38 0.19 15.83 7.15
C GLU A 38 1.49 15.19 7.66
N TYR A 39 1.40 13.99 8.25
CA TYR A 39 2.55 13.28 8.79
C TYR A 39 3.52 12.86 7.68
N PHE A 40 3.03 12.23 6.62
CA PHE A 40 3.86 11.81 5.47
C PHE A 40 4.36 12.96 4.61
N SER A 41 3.85 14.18 4.83
CA SER A 41 4.40 15.41 4.24
C SER A 41 5.59 15.98 5.04
N THR A 42 6.01 15.33 6.12
CA THR A 42 7.25 15.67 6.85
C THR A 42 8.37 14.70 6.48
N PRO A 43 9.66 15.11 6.51
CA PRO A 43 10.77 14.20 6.21
C PRO A 43 10.77 12.96 7.11
N THR A 44 10.52 13.15 8.41
CA THR A 44 10.46 12.04 9.38
C THR A 44 9.32 11.08 9.06
N GLY A 45 8.12 11.60 8.77
CA GLY A 45 6.99 10.73 8.46
C GLY A 45 7.14 10.04 7.11
N TYR A 46 7.73 10.71 6.13
CA TYR A 46 8.06 10.11 4.84
C TYR A 46 9.09 8.99 4.97
N GLU A 47 10.12 9.16 5.81
CA GLU A 47 11.09 8.10 6.09
C GLU A 47 10.41 6.86 6.70
N GLN A 48 9.42 7.04 7.59
CA GLN A 48 8.62 5.93 8.11
C GLN A 48 7.78 5.25 7.02
N LEU A 49 7.27 6.01 6.05
CA LEU A 49 6.57 5.45 4.90
C LEU A 49 7.50 4.65 3.99
N ILE A 50 8.75 5.10 3.79
CA ILE A 50 9.78 4.32 3.09
C ILE A 50 10.09 3.03 3.85
N ASN A 51 10.28 3.10 5.16
CA ASN A 51 10.50 1.90 5.99
C ASN A 51 9.33 0.91 5.90
N ALA A 52 8.09 1.39 5.81
CA ALA A 52 6.92 0.53 5.62
C ALA A 52 6.96 -0.23 4.28
N CYS A 53 7.57 0.34 3.23
CA CYS A 53 7.76 -0.36 1.96
C CYS A 53 8.64 -1.61 2.10
N TYR A 54 9.63 -1.57 3.00
CA TYR A 54 10.53 -2.69 3.31
C TYR A 54 9.93 -3.72 4.27
N TYR A 55 8.89 -3.38 5.02
CA TYR A 55 8.39 -4.24 6.09
C TYR A 55 8.01 -5.65 5.62
N PRO A 56 7.19 -5.83 4.56
CA PRO A 56 6.82 -7.16 4.10
C PRO A 56 8.00 -7.99 3.56
N LEU A 57 9.05 -7.33 3.04
CA LEU A 57 10.28 -8.00 2.63
C LEU A 57 10.94 -8.73 3.82
N THR A 58 11.06 -8.04 4.95
CA THR A 58 11.70 -8.61 6.15
C THR A 58 10.83 -9.62 6.90
N ARG A 59 9.50 -9.41 6.93
CA ARG A 59 8.59 -10.15 7.82
C ARG A 59 7.96 -11.40 7.21
N SER A 60 7.64 -11.36 5.93
CA SER A 60 6.87 -12.41 5.24
C SER A 60 7.65 -12.98 4.06
N TRP A 61 8.49 -12.16 3.41
CA TRP A 61 9.24 -12.61 2.24
C TRP A 61 10.47 -13.44 2.58
N THR A 62 11.38 -12.89 3.40
CA THR A 62 12.70 -13.52 3.69
C THR A 62 12.95 -13.84 5.16
N GLY A 63 12.01 -13.58 6.07
CA GLY A 63 12.24 -13.73 7.50
C GLY A 63 11.00 -14.09 8.32
N GLY A 64 11.19 -14.41 9.60
CA GLY A 64 10.11 -14.42 10.60
C GLY A 64 9.20 -15.66 10.64
N GLY A 65 9.54 -16.75 9.95
CA GLY A 65 8.91 -18.06 10.15
C GLY A 65 7.87 -18.48 9.11
N GLU A 66 7.67 -17.71 8.04
CA GLU A 66 6.70 -18.04 6.99
C GLU A 66 7.35 -18.33 5.62
N ASP A 67 8.66 -18.05 5.46
CA ASP A 67 9.56 -18.47 4.37
C ASP A 67 8.89 -18.53 2.99
N TYR A 68 8.04 -17.53 2.68
CA TYR A 68 7.15 -17.55 1.53
C TYR A 68 7.91 -17.83 0.23
N VAL A 69 9.04 -17.15 0.03
CA VAL A 69 9.89 -17.33 -1.16
C VAL A 69 10.37 -18.77 -1.27
N VAL A 70 10.83 -19.38 -0.18
CA VAL A 70 11.35 -20.75 -0.21
C VAL A 70 10.22 -21.73 -0.52
N PHE A 71 9.08 -21.61 0.17
CA PHE A 71 7.98 -22.54 -0.01
C PHE A 71 7.29 -22.41 -1.37
N MET A 72 7.18 -21.20 -1.92
CA MET A 72 6.49 -20.97 -3.18
C MET A 72 7.39 -21.03 -4.41
N ALA A 73 8.65 -20.62 -4.31
CA ALA A 73 9.57 -20.57 -5.45
C ALA A 73 10.49 -21.79 -5.55
N GLU A 74 10.80 -22.47 -4.44
CA GLU A 74 11.83 -23.53 -4.43
C GLU A 74 11.26 -24.91 -4.04
N CYS A 75 10.38 -24.98 -3.03
CA CYS A 75 10.00 -26.27 -2.44
C CYS A 75 9.18 -27.19 -3.35
N GLY A 76 8.55 -26.66 -4.39
CA GLY A 76 7.85 -27.44 -5.41
C GLY A 76 8.75 -28.13 -6.43
N THR A 77 10.07 -28.02 -6.28
CA THR A 77 11.09 -28.67 -7.12
C THR A 77 11.61 -29.97 -6.51
N ASP A 78 12.55 -30.64 -7.18
CA ASP A 78 13.23 -31.85 -6.69
C ASP A 78 14.32 -31.56 -5.63
N LEU A 79 14.57 -30.30 -5.30
CA LEU A 79 15.55 -29.88 -4.29
C LEU A 79 15.06 -30.08 -2.86
N TRP A 80 13.74 -30.18 -2.65
CA TRP A 80 13.12 -30.23 -1.34
C TRP A 80 12.19 -31.44 -1.20
N THR A 81 12.09 -31.94 0.02
CA THR A 81 11.12 -32.98 0.37
C THR A 81 10.52 -32.66 1.74
N CYS A 82 9.27 -33.04 1.95
CA CYS A 82 8.64 -32.93 3.26
C CYS A 82 8.46 -34.32 3.90
N PRO A 83 8.41 -34.42 5.24
CA PRO A 83 8.06 -35.67 5.91
C PRO A 83 6.66 -36.18 5.51
N GLN A 84 6.49 -37.50 5.52
CA GLN A 84 5.23 -38.15 5.16
C GLN A 84 4.17 -37.87 6.25
N GLY A 85 3.15 -37.08 5.93
CA GLY A 85 2.02 -36.82 6.85
C GLY A 85 1.74 -35.35 7.15
N GLU A 86 2.64 -34.44 6.79
CA GLU A 86 2.45 -32.99 6.96
C GLU A 86 1.48 -32.47 5.91
N GLY A 87 0.27 -32.07 6.33
CA GLY A 87 -0.83 -31.72 5.43
C GLY A 87 -0.52 -30.54 4.51
N TRP A 88 -0.19 -29.38 5.10
CA TRP A 88 0.04 -28.14 4.36
C TRP A 88 1.30 -28.18 3.48
N MET A 89 2.34 -28.91 3.90
CA MET A 89 3.59 -29.01 3.14
C MET A 89 3.37 -29.71 1.79
N LYS A 90 2.44 -30.67 1.72
CA LYS A 90 2.11 -31.34 0.44
C LYS A 90 1.47 -30.41 -0.57
N GLU A 91 0.80 -29.35 -0.12
CA GLU A 91 0.18 -28.35 -1.00
C GLU A 91 1.26 -27.55 -1.74
N VAL A 92 2.36 -27.20 -1.07
CA VAL A 92 3.43 -26.37 -1.64
C VAL A 92 4.62 -27.16 -2.21
N PHE A 93 4.94 -28.35 -1.67
CA PHE A 93 6.08 -29.16 -2.13
C PHE A 93 5.70 -30.11 -3.27
N TYR A 94 4.47 -30.61 -3.27
CA TYR A 94 4.01 -31.61 -4.24
C TYR A 94 2.75 -31.17 -5.00
N TYR A 95 2.28 -29.94 -4.76
CA TYR A 95 1.07 -29.39 -5.38
C TYR A 95 -0.19 -30.24 -5.18
N MET A 96 -0.22 -31.03 -4.09
CA MET A 96 -1.35 -31.90 -3.76
C MET A 96 -2.39 -31.12 -2.97
N GLY A 97 -3.53 -30.82 -3.60
CA GLY A 97 -4.63 -30.09 -2.94
C GLY A 97 -4.47 -28.56 -2.93
N LEU A 98 -3.46 -28.04 -3.63
CA LEU A 98 -3.22 -26.60 -3.78
C LEU A 98 -4.45 -25.91 -4.37
N ASN A 99 -4.91 -24.85 -3.71
CA ASN A 99 -6.03 -24.03 -4.18
C ASN A 99 -5.86 -22.57 -3.71
N GLY A 100 -6.73 -21.68 -4.17
CA GLY A 100 -6.65 -20.24 -3.83
C GLY A 100 -6.80 -19.92 -2.33
N GLY A 101 -7.25 -20.87 -1.51
CA GLY A 101 -7.33 -20.76 -0.05
C GLY A 101 -6.08 -21.25 0.70
N THR A 102 -5.07 -21.80 0.01
CA THR A 102 -3.83 -22.25 0.66
C THR A 102 -3.15 -21.08 1.36
N ALA A 103 -2.79 -21.27 2.63
CA ALA A 103 -2.31 -20.18 3.51
C ALA A 103 -1.07 -19.48 2.96
N HIS A 104 -0.04 -20.24 2.57
CA HIS A 104 1.21 -19.70 2.03
C HIS A 104 1.00 -18.91 0.74
N LEU A 105 0.09 -19.35 -0.15
CA LEU A 105 -0.26 -18.58 -1.35
C LEU A 105 -0.88 -17.23 -0.99
N ASN A 106 -1.80 -17.22 -0.02
CA ASN A 106 -2.49 -16.01 0.42
C ASN A 106 -1.55 -15.04 1.13
N GLU A 107 -0.63 -15.54 1.94
CA GLU A 107 0.29 -14.70 2.69
C GLU A 107 1.16 -13.86 1.74
N GLY A 108 1.94 -14.49 0.85
CA GLY A 108 2.78 -13.69 -0.04
C GLY A 108 2.02 -12.90 -1.08
N TRP A 109 0.80 -13.32 -1.46
CA TRP A 109 -0.11 -12.47 -2.23
C TRP A 109 -0.44 -11.18 -1.44
N GLN A 110 -0.92 -11.31 -0.21
CA GLN A 110 -1.31 -10.17 0.64
C GLN A 110 -0.11 -9.26 0.94
N SER A 111 1.01 -9.84 1.36
CA SER A 111 2.24 -9.11 1.65
C SER A 111 2.77 -8.34 0.43
N SER A 112 2.69 -8.93 -0.78
CA SER A 112 3.13 -8.24 -2.00
C SER A 112 2.24 -7.03 -2.32
N TYR A 113 0.91 -7.19 -2.28
CA TYR A 113 0.00 -6.08 -2.58
C TYR A 113 0.02 -5.00 -1.49
N GLU A 114 0.23 -5.38 -0.23
CA GLU A 114 0.43 -4.43 0.87
C GLU A 114 1.68 -3.57 0.62
N SER A 115 2.82 -4.20 0.31
CA SER A 115 4.05 -3.49 -0.06
C SER A 115 3.87 -2.59 -1.28
N ILE A 116 3.20 -3.07 -2.34
CA ILE A 116 2.93 -2.26 -3.53
C ILE A 116 2.09 -1.03 -3.16
N ASN A 117 1.13 -1.17 -2.25
CA ASN A 117 0.32 -0.04 -1.81
C ASN A 117 1.14 0.99 -1.03
N TYR A 118 2.04 0.55 -0.13
CA TYR A 118 2.98 1.46 0.54
C TYR A 118 3.90 2.17 -0.45
N CYS A 119 4.42 1.45 -1.45
CA CYS A 119 5.26 2.07 -2.48
C CYS A 119 4.47 3.10 -3.30
N ASN A 120 3.23 2.78 -3.67
CA ASN A 120 2.35 3.73 -4.37
C ASN A 120 2.07 4.98 -3.53
N ALA A 121 1.89 4.83 -2.21
CA ALA A 121 1.75 5.94 -1.28
C ALA A 121 3.04 6.78 -1.23
N ALA A 122 4.21 6.15 -1.06
CA ALA A 122 5.50 6.84 -1.06
C ALA A 122 5.71 7.68 -2.33
N ILE A 123 5.48 7.08 -3.50
CA ILE A 123 5.57 7.77 -4.80
C ILE A 123 4.58 8.95 -4.87
N ARG A 124 3.36 8.79 -4.36
CA ARG A 124 2.35 9.86 -4.30
C ARG A 124 2.78 11.01 -3.38
N PHE A 125 3.40 10.71 -2.25
CA PHE A 125 3.78 11.69 -1.22
C PHE A 125 5.13 12.35 -1.48
N ALA A 126 6.00 11.77 -2.31
CA ALA A 126 7.35 12.30 -2.58
C ALA A 126 7.38 13.81 -2.87
N PRO A 127 6.48 14.40 -3.70
CA PRO A 127 6.50 15.84 -3.98
C PRO A 127 6.19 16.72 -2.75
N LYS A 128 5.59 16.16 -1.71
CA LYS A 128 5.17 16.84 -0.47
C LYS A 128 5.99 16.45 0.74
N ALA A 129 6.98 15.56 0.60
CA ALA A 129 7.72 14.94 1.70
C ALA A 129 8.57 15.91 2.56
N GLY A 130 8.60 17.21 2.23
CA GLY A 130 9.24 18.23 3.07
C GLY A 130 10.78 18.25 3.06
N TYR A 131 11.42 17.43 2.23
CA TYR A 131 12.89 17.46 2.04
C TYR A 131 13.33 18.76 1.37
N THR A 132 14.41 19.35 1.89
CA THR A 132 15.03 20.55 1.33
C THR A 132 15.98 20.23 0.18
N ASP A 133 16.63 19.06 0.22
CA ASP A 133 17.44 18.53 -0.88
C ASP A 133 16.59 17.61 -1.76
N ALA A 134 16.45 17.98 -3.03
CA ALA A 134 15.77 17.17 -4.02
C ALA A 134 16.45 15.80 -4.21
N THR A 135 17.77 15.75 -4.14
CA THR A 135 18.55 14.52 -4.35
C THR A 135 18.29 13.49 -3.26
N GLU A 136 18.17 13.95 -2.00
CA GLU A 136 17.84 13.10 -0.86
C GLU A 136 16.44 12.51 -1.02
N ARG A 137 15.45 13.35 -1.33
CA ARG A 137 14.08 12.90 -1.64
C ARG A 137 14.06 11.89 -2.79
N ASP A 138 14.77 12.20 -3.87
CA ASP A 138 14.76 11.38 -5.09
C ASP A 138 15.43 10.02 -4.84
N THR A 139 16.44 9.98 -3.96
CA THR A 139 17.04 8.73 -3.47
C THR A 139 16.01 7.90 -2.70
N LYS A 140 15.25 8.53 -1.78
CA LYS A 140 14.25 7.83 -0.96
C LYS A 140 13.07 7.31 -1.79
N VAL A 141 12.53 8.10 -2.72
CA VAL A 141 11.44 7.61 -3.61
C VAL A 141 11.94 6.54 -4.58
N ALA A 142 13.22 6.57 -4.97
CA ALA A 142 13.82 5.54 -5.81
C ALA A 142 13.86 4.16 -5.13
N GLU A 143 14.00 4.11 -3.80
CA GLU A 143 13.84 2.87 -3.02
C GLU A 143 12.43 2.30 -3.17
N ALA A 144 11.39 3.13 -3.07
CA ALA A 144 10.00 2.72 -3.25
C ALA A 144 9.72 2.23 -4.69
N HIS A 145 10.30 2.88 -5.71
CA HIS A 145 10.22 2.39 -7.10
C HIS A 145 10.87 1.01 -7.23
N PHE A 146 12.09 0.83 -6.72
CA PHE A 146 12.77 -0.47 -6.75
C PHE A 146 11.95 -1.58 -6.07
N LEU A 147 11.42 -1.32 -4.88
CA LEU A 147 10.61 -2.28 -4.15
C LEU A 147 9.30 -2.59 -4.91
N ARG A 148 8.63 -1.59 -5.46
CA ARG A 148 7.43 -1.81 -6.29
C ARG A 148 7.73 -2.69 -7.50
N ALA A 149 8.87 -2.48 -8.16
CA ALA A 149 9.32 -3.33 -9.26
C ALA A 149 9.54 -4.78 -8.78
N PHE A 150 10.21 -4.95 -7.64
CA PHE A 150 10.50 -6.26 -7.05
C PHE A 150 9.23 -7.06 -6.73
N PHE A 151 8.25 -6.46 -6.04
CA PHE A 151 7.00 -7.16 -5.71
C PHE A 151 6.13 -7.42 -6.94
N ASN A 152 6.08 -6.49 -7.91
CA ASN A 152 5.37 -6.73 -9.16
C ASN A 152 5.99 -7.85 -9.98
N PHE A 153 7.33 -7.94 -10.02
CA PHE A 153 8.05 -9.04 -10.66
C PHE A 153 7.61 -10.38 -10.09
N PHE A 154 7.58 -10.50 -8.76
CA PHE A 154 7.18 -11.75 -8.14
C PHE A 154 5.71 -12.10 -8.40
N ILE A 155 4.81 -11.12 -8.33
CA ILE A 155 3.39 -11.34 -8.64
C ILE A 155 3.22 -11.86 -10.07
N VAL A 156 3.86 -11.22 -11.05
CA VAL A 156 3.67 -11.61 -12.46
C VAL A 156 4.30 -12.96 -12.78
N GLU A 157 5.44 -13.30 -12.18
CA GLU A 157 6.09 -14.61 -12.37
C GLU A 157 5.26 -15.73 -11.72
N GLN A 158 4.70 -15.49 -10.54
CA GLN A 158 3.95 -16.51 -9.81
C GLN A 158 2.50 -16.68 -10.30
N PHE A 159 1.83 -15.59 -10.68
CA PHE A 159 0.39 -15.57 -10.94
C PHE A 159 0.01 -15.15 -12.37
N GLY A 160 0.99 -14.68 -13.16
CA GLY A 160 0.76 -14.14 -14.50
C GLY A 160 0.02 -12.80 -14.46
N GLY A 161 -0.73 -12.51 -15.54
CA GLY A 161 -1.48 -11.25 -15.67
C GLY A 161 -2.66 -11.16 -14.70
N VAL A 162 -2.50 -10.43 -13.59
CA VAL A 162 -3.49 -10.20 -12.54
C VAL A 162 -3.68 -8.70 -12.30
N TYR A 163 -4.14 -8.28 -11.11
CA TYR A 163 -4.37 -6.86 -10.81
C TYR A 163 -3.05 -6.09 -10.72
N LEU A 164 -2.95 -4.94 -11.39
CA LEU A 164 -1.77 -4.08 -11.36
C LEU A 164 -2.11 -2.68 -10.84
N PRO A 165 -2.07 -2.45 -9.51
CA PRO A 165 -2.34 -1.14 -8.93
C PRO A 165 -1.17 -0.18 -9.14
N LYS A 166 -1.41 0.90 -9.89
CA LYS A 166 -0.42 1.97 -10.16
C LYS A 166 -0.51 3.15 -9.19
N VAL A 167 -1.54 3.17 -8.34
CA VAL A 167 -1.83 4.23 -7.38
C VAL A 167 -2.20 3.63 -6.02
N GLU A 168 -2.08 4.45 -4.98
CA GLU A 168 -2.46 4.05 -3.63
C GLU A 168 -3.97 3.82 -3.56
N THR A 169 -4.35 2.68 -2.99
CA THR A 169 -5.73 2.34 -2.68
C THR A 169 -6.08 2.91 -1.31
N THR A 170 -6.92 3.94 -1.29
CA THR A 170 -7.41 4.60 -0.05
C THR A 170 -8.85 4.23 0.29
N THR A 171 -9.56 3.56 -0.62
CA THR A 171 -10.95 3.17 -0.48
C THR A 171 -11.15 1.74 -0.96
N ALA A 172 -12.22 1.09 -0.52
CA ALA A 172 -12.54 -0.26 -0.95
C ALA A 172 -12.85 -0.27 -2.46
N ILE A 173 -12.15 -1.13 -3.20
CA ILE A 173 -12.36 -1.35 -4.63
C ILE A 173 -13.14 -2.65 -4.80
N THR A 174 -14.22 -2.60 -5.57
CA THR A 174 -15.05 -3.78 -5.89
C THR A 174 -14.84 -4.32 -7.30
N ASP A 175 -14.25 -3.51 -8.18
CA ASP A 175 -13.92 -3.88 -9.55
C ASP A 175 -12.40 -3.96 -9.72
N ILE A 176 -11.89 -5.19 -9.84
CA ILE A 176 -10.45 -5.48 -9.89
C ILE A 176 -10.11 -6.04 -11.27
N PRO A 177 -9.73 -5.18 -12.23
CA PRO A 177 -9.40 -5.62 -13.58
C PRO A 177 -8.08 -6.37 -13.61
N ARG A 178 -7.98 -7.36 -14.51
CA ARG A 178 -6.71 -8.02 -14.81
C ARG A 178 -5.92 -7.18 -15.81
N SER A 179 -4.63 -7.07 -15.57
CA SER A 179 -3.63 -6.53 -16.51
C SER A 179 -2.87 -7.68 -17.16
N SER A 180 -2.29 -7.42 -18.32
CA SER A 180 -1.43 -8.34 -19.04
C SER A 180 -0.04 -8.45 -18.40
N VAL A 181 0.66 -9.56 -18.67
CA VAL A 181 2.07 -9.73 -18.27
C VAL A 181 2.95 -8.61 -18.85
N ALA A 182 2.67 -8.16 -20.07
CA ALA A 182 3.40 -7.08 -20.70
C ALA A 182 3.29 -5.76 -19.90
N GLU A 183 2.09 -5.40 -19.44
CA GLU A 183 1.88 -4.19 -18.63
C GLU A 183 2.61 -4.23 -17.28
N PHE A 184 2.73 -5.40 -16.67
CA PHE A 184 3.57 -5.58 -15.48
C PHE A 184 5.03 -5.25 -15.80
N TYR A 185 5.58 -5.86 -16.84
CA TYR A 185 6.98 -5.65 -17.23
C TYR A 185 7.28 -4.21 -17.66
N GLU A 186 6.33 -3.53 -18.33
CA GLU A 186 6.45 -2.10 -18.64
C GLU A 186 6.60 -1.26 -17.36
N LEU A 187 5.78 -1.51 -16.34
CA LEU A 187 5.89 -0.80 -15.06
C LEU A 187 7.18 -1.16 -14.32
N ILE A 188 7.54 -2.44 -14.27
CA ILE A 188 8.78 -2.93 -13.64
C ILE A 188 9.99 -2.23 -14.24
N PHE A 189 10.11 -2.17 -15.57
CA PHE A 189 11.25 -1.53 -16.21
C PHE A 189 11.25 -0.01 -15.97
N SER A 190 10.10 0.66 -16.05
CA SER A 190 10.01 2.09 -15.74
C SER A 190 10.45 2.39 -14.30
N ASP A 191 10.08 1.55 -13.34
CA ASP A 191 10.45 1.70 -11.95
C ASP A 191 11.94 1.45 -11.73
N LEU A 192 12.50 0.42 -12.36
CA LEU A 192 13.94 0.12 -12.28
C LEU A 192 14.79 1.19 -12.95
N GLU A 193 14.36 1.76 -14.07
CA GLU A 193 15.05 2.89 -14.73
C GLU A 193 15.09 4.12 -13.82
N PHE A 194 13.97 4.44 -13.17
CA PHE A 194 13.93 5.52 -12.18
C PHE A 194 14.86 5.24 -11.01
N ALA A 195 14.82 4.02 -10.47
CA ALA A 195 15.66 3.62 -9.34
C ALA A 195 17.15 3.69 -9.68
N MET A 196 17.54 3.18 -10.85
CA MET A 196 18.93 3.23 -11.34
C MET A 196 19.46 4.65 -11.51
N ALA A 197 18.61 5.60 -11.89
CA ALA A 197 19.03 6.98 -12.11
C ALA A 197 19.28 7.75 -10.81
N HIS A 198 18.67 7.35 -9.69
CA HIS A 198 18.65 8.14 -8.45
C HIS A 198 19.23 7.42 -7.23
N LEU A 199 19.37 6.10 -7.25
CA LEU A 199 20.04 5.37 -6.16
C LEU A 199 21.56 5.55 -6.22
N PRO A 200 22.23 5.68 -5.05
CA PRO A 200 23.67 5.78 -5.00
C PRO A 200 24.32 4.45 -5.38
N LYS A 201 25.47 4.53 -6.08
CA LYS A 201 26.26 3.33 -6.46
C LYS A 201 26.80 2.56 -5.25
N ILE A 202 26.98 3.24 -4.13
CA ILE A 202 27.46 2.67 -2.87
C ILE A 202 26.45 3.08 -1.80
N GLN A 203 25.79 2.09 -1.21
CA GLN A 203 24.88 2.30 -0.09
C GLN A 203 25.62 2.07 1.23
N THR A 204 25.54 3.04 2.13
CA THR A 204 26.15 2.99 3.47
C THR A 204 25.14 2.59 4.54
N GLU A 205 23.86 2.83 4.30
CA GLU A 205 22.77 2.42 5.18
C GLU A 205 22.56 0.90 5.06
N ARG A 206 22.34 0.23 6.19
CA ARG A 206 21.93 -1.18 6.20
C ARG A 206 20.42 -1.21 6.47
N GLY A 207 19.69 -1.83 5.56
CA GLY A 207 18.28 -2.20 5.78
C GLY A 207 18.13 -3.25 6.86
#